data_AF-A0A135L3L9-F1
#
_entry.id   AF-A0A135L3L9-F1
#
_cell.length_a   1.000
_cell.length_b   1.000
_cell.length_c   1.000
_cell.angle_alpha   90.00
_cell.angle_beta   90.00
_cell.angle_gamma   90.00
#
_symmetry.space_group_name_H-M   'P 1'
#
loop_
_entity.id
_entity.type
_entity.pdbx_description
1 polymer ?
#
loop_
_entity_poly.entity_id
_entity_poly.type
_entity_poly.pdbx_seq_one_letter_code
_entity_poly.pdbx_strand_id
1 'polypeptide(L)' 'MERQNLVKDSLLDLMAEMVLDKAVRQFNKEQLYAAIDVALIKGDKETFIELTNQLKQLLNEEEK' A
#
# COMPACT_ATOMS: atom_id res chain seq x y z
N MET A 1 -32.00 16.87 -13.24
CA MET A 1 -31.39 15.64 -13.80
C MET A 1 -29.88 15.76 -13.92
N GLU A 2 -29.32 16.83 -14.49
CA GLU A 2 -27.86 16.98 -14.70
C GLU A 2 -27.01 16.97 -13.41
N ARG A 3 -27.41 17.68 -12.36
CA ARG A 3 -26.66 17.70 -11.09
C ARG A 3 -26.57 16.33 -10.39
N GLN A 4 -27.61 15.49 -10.52
CA GLN A 4 -27.58 14.13 -9.96
C GLN A 4 -26.61 13.21 -10.72
N ASN A 5 -26.36 13.48 -12.00
CA ASN A 5 -25.41 12.72 -12.81
C ASN A 5 -23.97 13.10 -12.45
N LEU A 6 -23.68 14.39 -12.31
CA LEU A 6 -22.37 14.89 -11.91
C LEU A 6 -21.94 14.38 -10.52
N VAL A 7 -22.88 14.33 -9.56
CA VAL A 7 -22.61 13.80 -8.21
C VAL A 7 -22.31 12.29 -8.24
N LYS A 8 -22.97 11.53 -9.15
CA LYS A 8 -22.69 10.10 -9.32
C LYS A 8 -21.33 9.86 -9.93
N ASP A 9 -20.95 10.60 -10.96
CA ASP A 9 -19.64 10.48 -11.59
C ASP A 9 -18.52 10.82 -10.59
N SER A 10 -18.66 11.92 -9.83
CA SER A 10 -17.68 12.26 -8.79
C SER A 10 -17.56 11.22 -7.67
N LEU A 11 -18.66 10.52 -7.36
CA LEU A 11 -18.63 9.45 -6.35
C LEU A 11 -17.91 8.21 -6.90
N LEU A 12 -18.14 7.87 -8.17
CA LEU A 12 -17.45 6.76 -8.83
C LEU A 12 -15.94 7.01 -8.93
N ASP A 13 -15.54 8.23 -9.26
CA ASP A 13 -14.13 8.64 -9.29
C ASP A 13 -13.48 8.48 -7.91
N LEU A 14 -14.13 8.98 -6.85
CA LEU A 14 -13.65 8.80 -5.47
C LEU A 14 -13.54 7.31 -5.09
N MET A 15 -14.51 6.49 -5.47
CA MET A 15 -14.46 5.04 -5.22
C MET A 15 -13.31 4.38 -5.97
N ALA A 16 -13.05 4.79 -7.22
CA ALA A 16 -11.92 4.28 -7.99
C ALA A 16 -10.58 4.65 -7.34
N GLU A 17 -10.43 5.89 -6.87
CA GLU A 17 -9.25 6.33 -6.12
C GLU A 17 -9.06 5.52 -4.84
N MET A 18 -10.12 5.30 -4.06
CA MET A 18 -10.06 4.50 -2.84
C MET A 18 -9.67 3.03 -3.11
N VAL A 19 -10.16 2.44 -4.21
CA VAL A 19 -9.81 1.08 -4.60
C VAL A 19 -8.35 1.01 -5.05
N LEU A 20 -7.90 1.99 -5.85
CA LEU A 20 -6.52 2.07 -6.32
C LEU A 20 -5.54 2.24 -5.16
N ASP A 21 -5.81 3.18 -4.25
CA ASP A 21 -4.97 3.43 -3.08
C ASP A 21 -4.81 2.16 -2.23
N LYS A 22 -5.92 1.45 -1.96
CA LYS A 22 -5.88 0.16 -1.24
C LYS A 22 -5.07 -0.91 -1.97
N ALA A 23 -5.28 -1.05 -3.28
CA ALA A 23 -4.58 -2.06 -4.07
C ALA A 23 -3.06 -1.80 -4.11
N VAL A 24 -2.65 -0.54 -4.29
CA VAL A 24 -1.24 -0.14 -4.31
C VAL A 24 -0.58 -0.35 -2.96
N ARG A 25 -1.24 0.06 -1.85
CA ARG A 25 -0.74 -0.17 -0.50
C ARG A 25 -0.54 -1.66 -0.21
N GLN A 26 -1.54 -2.47 -0.53
CA GLN A 26 -1.48 -3.92 -0.31
C GLN A 26 -0.34 -4.56 -1.13
N PHE A 27 -0.22 -4.20 -2.41
CA PHE A 27 0.84 -4.71 -3.27
C PHE A 27 2.24 -4.36 -2.73
N ASN A 28 2.46 -3.10 -2.35
CA ASN A 28 3.75 -2.67 -1.81
C ASN A 28 4.11 -3.41 -0.51
N LYS A 29 3.12 -3.64 0.35
CA LYS A 29 3.28 -4.40 1.59
C LYS A 29 3.66 -5.85 1.34
N GLU A 30 2.98 -6.52 0.40
CA GLU A 30 3.31 -7.89 -0.01
C GLU A 30 4.72 -7.99 -0.60
N GLN A 31 5.12 -7.02 -1.42
CA GLN A 31 6.46 -6.97 -1.99
C GLN A 31 7.55 -6.79 -0.92
N LEU A 32 7.29 -5.95 0.10
CA LEU A 32 8.20 -5.78 1.23
C LEU A 32 8.34 -7.08 2.04
N TYR A 33 7.23 -7.76 2.34
CA TYR A 33 7.28 -9.06 3.03
C TYR A 33 8.08 -10.09 2.23
N ALA A 34 7.83 -10.23 0.92
CA ALA A 34 8.58 -11.14 0.07
C ALA A 34 10.08 -10.82 0.04
N ALA A 35 10.44 -9.54 -0.02
CA ALA A 35 11.84 -9.12 -0.01
C ALA A 35 12.52 -9.39 1.33
N ILE A 36 11.81 -9.20 2.45
CA ILE A 36 12.27 -9.54 3.80
C ILE A 36 12.53 -11.03 3.92
N ASP A 37 11.61 -11.88 3.45
CA ASP A 37 11.79 -13.33 3.46
C ASP A 37 13.02 -13.76 2.65
N VAL A 38 13.23 -13.14 1.49
CA VAL A 38 14.44 -13.37 0.68
C VAL A 38 15.71 -12.95 1.42
N ALA A 39 15.70 -11.81 2.11
CA ALA A 39 16.83 -11.35 2.91
C ALA A 39 17.14 -12.31 4.06
N LEU A 40 16.10 -12.82 4.74
CA LEU A 40 16.24 -13.82 5.80
C LEU A 40 16.85 -15.13 5.28
N ILE A 41 16.38 -15.64 4.13
CA ILE A 41 16.92 -16.86 3.50
C ILE A 41 18.39 -16.69 3.16
N LYS A 42 18.79 -15.51 2.69
CA LYS A 42 20.18 -15.18 2.34
C LYS A 42 21.06 -14.88 3.57
N GLY A 43 20.47 -14.72 4.75
CA GLY A 43 21.19 -14.26 5.94
C GLY A 43 21.67 -12.81 5.84
N ASP A 44 21.05 -12.00 4.96
CA ASP A 44 21.42 -10.61 4.73
C ASP A 44 20.77 -9.69 5.75
N LYS A 45 21.51 -9.47 6.84
CA LYS A 45 21.05 -8.68 7.98
C LYS A 45 20.86 -7.21 7.65
N GLU A 46 21.67 -6.64 6.77
CA GLU A 46 21.59 -5.22 6.41
C GLU A 46 20.29 -4.96 5.65
N THR A 47 20.07 -5.72 4.57
CA THR A 47 18.85 -5.66 3.77
C THR A 47 17.60 -5.97 4.60
N PHE A 48 17.67 -6.96 5.51
CA PHE A 48 16.56 -7.27 6.41
C PHE A 48 16.17 -6.07 7.30
N ILE A 49 17.15 -5.41 7.92
CA ILE A 49 16.89 -4.26 8.80
C ILE A 49 16.30 -3.10 8.00
N GLU A 50 16.86 -2.82 6.83
CA GLU A 50 16.37 -1.74 5.96
C GLU A 50 14.91 -1.96 5.54
N LEU A 51 14.60 -3.14 4.98
CA LEU A 51 13.25 -3.46 4.52
C LEU A 51 12.24 -3.52 5.68
N THR A 52 12.66 -4.02 6.85
CA THR A 52 11.79 -4.03 8.05
C THR A 52 11.50 -2.62 8.54
N ASN A 53 12.44 -1.69 8.43
CA ASN A 53 12.21 -0.29 8.78
C ASN A 53 11.23 0.38 7.80
N GLN A 54 11.37 0.11 6.50
CA GLN A 54 10.42 0.58 5.49
C GLN A 54 9.01 0.04 5.75
N LEU A 55 8.89 -1.25 6.09
CA LEU A 55 7.61 -1.86 6.46
C LEU A 55 6.99 -1.20 7.71
N LYS A 56 7.80 -0.90 8.74
CA LYS A 56 7.32 -0.20 9.95
C LYS A 56 6.81 1.20 9.64
N GLN A 57 7.50 1.94 8.76
CA GLN A 57 7.03 3.26 8.33
C GLN A 57 5.67 3.16 7.65
N LEU A 58 5.49 2.21 6.73
CA LEU A 58 4.22 1.97 6.05
C LEU A 58 3.10 1.62 7.05
N LEU A 59 3.36 0.75 8.03
CA LEU A 59 2.37 0.40 9.07
C LEU A 59 1.98 1.59 9.95
N ASN A 60 2.95 2.43 10.33
CA ASN A 60 2.67 3.62 11.14
C ASN A 60 1.85 4.67 10.38
N GLU A 61 1.94 4.70 9.04
CA GLU A 61 1.11 5.55 8.18
C GLU A 61 -0.32 5.01 8.02
N GLU A 62 -0.53 3.69 8.16
CA GLU A 62 -1.87 3.07 8.13
C GLU A 62 -2.66 3.28 9.45
N GLU A 63 -1.98 3.51 10.58
CA GLU A 63 -2.61 3.74 11.89
C GLU A 63 -3.05 5.21 12.14
N LYS A 64 -2.69 6.13 11.25
CA LYS A 64 -3.02 7.57 11.35
C LYS A 64 -4.28 7.95 10.60
#